data_AF-A0A8J2TKI1-F1
#
_entry.id   AF-A0A8J2TKI1-F1
#
_cell.length_a   1.000
_cell.length_b   1.000
_cell.length_c   1.000
_cell.angle_alpha   90.00
_cell.angle_beta   90.00
_cell.angle_gamma   90.00
#
_symmetry.space_group_name_H-M   'P 1'
#
loop_
_entity.id
_entity.type
_entity.pdbx_description
1 polymer ?
#
loop_
_entity_poly.entity_id
_entity_poly.type
_entity_poly.pdbx_seq_one_letter_code
_entity_poly.pdbx_strand_id
1 'polypeptide(L)' 'MKPDFSPMTKGELRAYVIAHPDDKTAFHAFVDRFSAEASPETFDIPNSNTEIQDVEILIKQKLE' A
#
# COMPACT_ATOMS: atom_id res chain seq x y z
N MET A 1 8.36 26.32 5.85
CA MET A 1 8.63 25.16 6.73
C MET A 1 8.00 23.94 6.10
N LYS A 2 8.69 22.79 6.03
CA LYS A 2 8.04 21.53 5.64
C LYS A 2 7.28 20.97 6.85
N PRO A 3 6.08 20.40 6.69
CA PRO A 3 5.38 19.73 7.77
C PRO A 3 6.19 18.53 8.27
N ASP A 4 6.02 18.18 9.54
CA ASP A 4 6.42 16.87 10.05
C ASP A 4 5.32 15.85 9.73
N PHE A 5 5.69 14.81 8.99
CA PHE A 5 4.79 13.74 8.55
C PHE A 5 4.72 12.56 9.54
N SER A 6 5.63 12.53 10.53
CA SER A 6 5.71 11.49 11.55
C SER A 6 4.40 11.29 12.34
N PRO A 7 3.71 12.35 12.80
CA PRO A 7 2.49 12.19 13.61
C PRO A 7 1.23 11.90 12.78
N MET A 8 1.26 12.09 11.46
CA MET A 8 0.08 11.91 10.62
C MET A 8 -0.27 10.43 10.46
N THR A 9 -1.55 10.08 10.55
CA THR A 9 -2.09 8.76 10.19
C THR A 9 -1.99 8.50 8.67
N LYS A 10 -2.20 7.24 8.26
CA LYS A 10 -2.28 6.87 6.83
C LYS A 10 -3.32 7.68 6.06
N GLY A 11 -4.47 7.98 6.69
CA GLY A 11 -5.54 8.78 6.08
C GLY A 11 -5.16 10.26 5.91
N GLU A 12 -4.52 10.85 6.92
CA GLU A 12 -4.05 12.23 6.88
C GLU A 12 -2.94 12.43 5.85
N LEU A 13 -1.97 11.50 5.78
CA LEU A 13 -0.93 11.52 4.75
C LEU A 13 -1.52 11.41 3.34
N ARG A 14 -2.52 10.53 3.14
CA ARG A 14 -3.20 10.39 1.85
C ARG A 14 -3.86 11.71 1.43
N ALA A 15 -4.61 12.34 2.33
CA ALA A 15 -5.28 13.60 2.06
C ALA A 15 -4.26 14.71 1.73
N TYR A 16 -3.14 14.76 2.47
CA TYR A 16 -2.07 15.73 2.22
C TYR A 16 -1.44 15.55 0.83
N VAL A 17 -1.08 14.34 0.43
CA VAL A 17 -0.48 14.05 -0.88
C VAL A 17 -1.42 14.42 -2.03
N ILE A 18 -2.73 14.16 -1.90
CA ILE A 18 -3.73 14.55 -2.90
C ILE A 18 -3.79 16.08 -3.05
N ALA A 19 -3.71 16.82 -1.95
CA ALA A 19 -3.72 18.28 -1.98
C ALA A 19 -2.39 18.91 -2.45
N HIS A 20 -1.29 18.15 -2.40
CA HIS A 20 0.07 18.62 -2.72
C HIS A 20 0.80 17.62 -3.64
N PRO A 21 0.33 17.41 -4.88
CA PRO A 21 0.83 16.35 -5.77
C PRO A 21 2.33 16.49 -6.11
N ASP A 22 2.88 17.70 -6.06
CA ASP A 22 4.30 17.96 -6.35
C ASP A 22 5.22 17.79 -5.13
N ASP A 23 4.68 17.61 -3.92
CA ASP A 23 5.46 17.39 -2.71
C ASP A 23 5.96 15.94 -2.63
N LYS A 24 7.09 15.70 -3.30
CA LYS A 24 7.77 14.39 -3.29
C LYS A 24 8.11 13.92 -1.87
N THR A 25 8.37 14.83 -0.93
CA THR A 25 8.67 14.44 0.45
C THR A 25 7.43 13.83 1.12
N ALA A 26 6.27 14.45 0.92
CA ALA A 26 5.00 13.89 1.40
C ALA A 26 4.67 12.56 0.72
N PHE A 27 4.92 12.45 -0.59
CA PHE A 27 4.73 11.19 -1.34
C PHE A 27 5.60 10.06 -0.76
N HIS A 28 6.89 10.30 -0.51
CA HIS A 28 7.77 9.31 0.11
C HIS A 28 7.29 8.92 1.51
N ALA A 29 6.95 9.88 2.36
CA ALA A 29 6.43 9.60 3.71
C ALA A 29 5.13 8.77 3.68
N PHE A 30 4.27 9.01 2.69
CA PHE A 30 3.07 8.19 2.45
C PHE A 30 3.43 6.76 2.03
N VAL A 31 4.29 6.58 1.02
CA VAL A 31 4.69 5.25 0.54
C VAL A 31 5.36 4.44 1.65
N ASP A 32 6.31 5.04 2.36
CA ASP A 32 7.05 4.38 3.45
C ASP A 32 6.11 3.92 4.57
N ARG A 33 5.09 4.73 4.90
CA ARG A 33 4.10 4.36 5.92
C ARG A 33 3.24 3.18 5.49
N PHE A 34 2.93 3.06 4.21
CA PHE A 34 2.12 1.97 3.68
C PHE A 34 2.92 0.69 3.46
N SER A 35 4.21 0.80 3.12
CA SER A 35 5.10 -0.35 2.91
C SER A 35 5.63 -0.95 4.21
N ALA A 36 5.78 -0.16 5.28
CA ALA A 36 6.34 -0.63 6.56
C ALA A 36 5.58 -1.82 7.20
N GLU A 37 4.29 -1.95 6.92
CA GLU A 37 3.44 -3.04 7.45
C GLU A 37 3.03 -4.05 6.35
N ALA A 38 3.50 -3.86 5.12
CA ALA A 38 3.16 -4.75 4.02
C ALA A 38 4.01 -6.03 4.08
N SER A 39 3.36 -7.17 3.84
CA SER A 39 4.09 -8.44 3.63
C SER A 39 4.99 -8.32 2.40
N PRO A 40 6.26 -8.77 2.45
CA PRO A 40 7.14 -8.84 1.28
C PRO A 40 6.79 -10.02 0.35
N GLU A 41 5.77 -10.82 0.71
CA GLU A 41 5.31 -11.96 -0.07
C GLU A 41 4.86 -11.53 -1.47
N THR A 42 5.34 -12.28 -2.47
CA THR A 42 4.99 -12.07 -3.87
C THR A 42 4.38 -13.35 -4.42
N PHE A 43 3.51 -13.20 -5.42
CA PHE A 43 2.83 -14.32 -6.07
C PHE A 43 3.03 -14.20 -7.58
N ASP A 44 3.28 -15.34 -8.22
CA ASP A 44 3.37 -15.39 -9.67
C ASP A 44 2.01 -15.09 -10.32
N ILE A 45 2.05 -14.56 -11.54
CA ILE A 45 0.83 -14.37 -12.32
C ILE A 45 0.30 -15.75 -12.70
N PRO A 46 -0.96 -16.08 -12.39
CA PRO A 46 -1.52 -17.39 -12.74
C PRO A 46 -1.61 -17.55 -14.26
N ASN A 47 -1.14 -18.69 -14.77
CA ASN A 47 -1.11 -19.03 -16.20
C ASN A 47 -2.10 -20.15 -16.57
N SER A 48 -2.86 -20.65 -15.60
CA SER A 48 -3.84 -21.71 -15.79
C SER A 48 -5.10 -21.45 -14.98
N ASN A 49 -6.22 -22.08 -15.37
CA ASN A 49 -7.47 -21.97 -14.63
C ASN A 49 -7.36 -22.54 -13.20
N THR A 50 -6.50 -23.53 -12.99
CA THR A 50 -6.24 -24.09 -11.65
C THR A 50 -5.54 -23.05 -10.77
N GLU A 51 -4.49 -22.41 -11.28
CA GLU A 51 -3.79 -21.36 -10.53
C GLU A 51 -4.69 -20.15 -10.22
N ILE A 52 -5.66 -19.83 -11.10
CA ILE A 52 -6.68 -18.80 -10.81
C ILE A 52 -7.52 -19.20 -9.58
N GLN A 53 -7.92 -20.47 -9.46
CA GLN A 53 -8.68 -20.97 -8.31
C GLN A 53 -7.84 -20.89 -7.02
N ASP A 54 -6.54 -21.18 -7.10
CA ASP A 54 -5.63 -21.06 -5.96
C ASP A 54 -5.53 -19.59 -5.48
N VAL A 55 -5.50 -18.63 -6.41
CA VAL A 55 -5.53 -17.20 -6.08
C VAL A 55 -6.86 -16.81 -5.41
N GLU A 56 -7.99 -17.33 -5.87
CA GLU A 56 -9.29 -17.06 -5.21
C GLU A 56 -9.34 -17.57 -3.77
N ILE A 57 -8.75 -18.73 -3.50
CA ILE A 57 -8.63 -19.30 -2.15
C ILE A 57 -7.75 -18.40 -1.28
N LEU A 58 -6.59 -18.00 -1.80
CA LEU A 58 -5.65 -17.13 -1.12
C LEU A 58 -6.27 -15.77 -0.75
N ILE A 59 -7.06 -15.18 -1.65
CA ILE A 59 -7.77 -13.92 -1.38
C ILE A 59 -8.74 -14.09 -0.21
N LYS A 60 -9.53 -15.18 -0.19
CA LYS A 60 -10.47 -15.45 0.92
C LYS A 60 -9.74 -15.58 2.25
N GLN A 61 -8.62 -16.30 2.29
CA GLN A 61 -7.81 -16.47 3.50
C GLN A 61 -7.23 -15.16 4.05
N LYS A 62 -6.91 -14.18 3.18
CA LYS A 62 -6.37 -12.88 3.61
C LYS A 62 -7.46 -11.87 4.03
N LEU A 63 -8.73 -12.17 3.76
CA LEU A 63 -9.87 -11.33 4.16
C LEU A 63 -10.46 -11.72 5.53
N GLU A 64 -10.17 -12.93 6.02
CA GLU A 64 -10.49 -13.42 7.37
C GLU A 64 -9.48 -12.93 8.41
#